data_AF-A0A3C0BI54-F1
#
_entry.id   AF-A0A3C0BI54-F1
#
_cell.length_a   1.000
_cell.length_b   1.000
_cell.length_c   1.000
_cell.angle_alpha   90.00
_cell.angle_beta   90.00
_cell.angle_gamma   90.00
#
_symmetry.space_group_name_H-M   'P 1'
#
loop_
_entity.id
_entity.type
_entity.pdbx_description
1 polymer ?
#
loop_
_entity_poly.entity_id
_entity_poly.type
_entity_poly.pdbx_seq_one_letter_code
_entity_poly.pdbx_strand_id
1 'polypeptide(L)'
;MNEAYKLFFVFTITLACLVLFAYILQLIYINFFVKRKDDAVQSDLNTVMDGESSELSYRYYLRKDCIRLLDAFILLLQSIDPGEIERKNVIQFLSVRKLNEYFLKQIHSFTPYRRAGAAHYLGYLGGPEAMAALEKQLKNEQKENVKLYLIYAVCLLNDTECGPIIMSSLRGTSGLFIKRVAGILSAFPSLLITFYYKMPDRKNSDFIRLITEIAHITPFRIFPQFLTDIFLDPDSPLDIRKSAFECLMESYPEILDPTGFIDYEDNECERIA
;
A
#
# COMPACT_ATOMS: atom_id res chain seq x y z
N MET A 1 -4.66 -52.35 39.22
CA MET A 1 -3.87 -51.26 38.59
C MET A 1 -2.81 -50.83 39.61
N ASN A 2 -1.52 -50.99 39.29
CA ASN A 2 -0.42 -50.87 40.27
C ASN A 2 -0.30 -49.42 40.80
N GLU A 3 -0.13 -49.22 42.10
CA GLU A 3 -0.01 -47.89 42.73
C GLU A 3 1.10 -47.03 42.10
N ALA A 4 2.16 -47.67 41.61
CA ALA A 4 3.23 -47.03 40.85
C ALA A 4 2.74 -46.28 39.59
N TYR A 5 1.76 -46.83 38.85
CA TYR A 5 1.21 -46.18 37.65
C TYR A 5 0.42 -44.92 38.01
N LYS A 6 -0.30 -44.92 39.13
CA LYS A 6 -1.04 -43.73 39.59
C LYS A 6 -0.07 -42.60 39.93
N LEU A 7 1.01 -42.92 40.66
CA LEU A 7 2.02 -41.93 41.03
C LEU A 7 2.71 -41.33 39.81
N PHE A 8 3.09 -42.18 38.84
CA PHE A 8 3.68 -41.73 37.57
C PHE A 8 2.73 -40.80 36.80
N PHE A 9 1.45 -41.19 36.68
CA PHE A 9 0.45 -40.39 35.97
C PHE A 9 0.25 -39.01 36.62
N VAL A 10 0.09 -38.95 37.94
CA VAL A 10 -0.03 -37.68 38.68
C VAL A 10 1.20 -36.81 38.47
N PHE A 11 2.41 -37.38 38.57
CA PHE A 11 3.65 -36.65 38.33
C PHE A 11 3.71 -36.06 36.91
N THR A 12 3.35 -36.85 35.88
CA THR A 12 3.34 -36.35 34.49
C THR A 12 2.35 -35.22 34.28
N ILE A 13 1.15 -35.29 34.89
CA ILE A 13 0.17 -34.21 34.84
C ILE A 13 0.72 -32.96 35.52
N THR A 14 1.28 -33.08 36.73
CA THR A 14 1.85 -31.94 37.44
C THR A 14 2.98 -31.28 36.65
N LEU A 15 3.88 -32.08 36.05
CA LEU A 15 4.95 -31.56 35.20
C LEU A 15 4.39 -30.84 33.96
N ALA A 16 3.40 -31.42 33.29
CA ALA A 16 2.73 -30.79 32.15
C ALA A 16 2.06 -29.45 32.54
N CYS A 17 1.39 -29.40 33.70
CA CYS A 17 0.82 -28.17 34.23
C CYS A 17 1.87 -27.10 34.52
N LEU A 18 3.04 -27.48 35.08
CA LEU A 18 4.14 -26.55 35.35
C LEU A 18 4.75 -26.00 34.06
N VAL A 19 4.93 -26.83 33.03
CA VAL A 19 5.43 -26.39 31.72
C VAL A 19 4.43 -25.44 31.06
N LEU A 20 3.13 -25.77 31.09
CA LEU A 20 2.08 -24.89 30.56
C LEU A 20 2.04 -23.55 31.32
N PHE A 21 2.16 -23.60 32.64
CA PHE A 21 2.18 -22.39 33.47
C PHE A 21 3.40 -21.52 33.18
N ALA A 22 4.60 -22.10 33.07
CA ALA A 22 5.81 -21.38 32.69
C ALA A 22 5.69 -20.74 31.30
N TYR A 23 5.09 -21.44 30.34
CA TYR A 23 4.82 -20.92 29.01
C TYR A 23 3.84 -19.72 29.04
N ILE A 24 2.76 -19.82 29.83
CA ILE A 24 1.81 -18.69 30.02
C ILE A 24 2.52 -17.49 30.66
N LEU A 25 3.34 -17.70 31.70
CA LEU A 25 4.12 -16.62 32.31
C LEU A 25 5.10 -15.98 31.31
N GLN A 26 5.74 -16.78 30.46
CA GLN A 26 6.62 -16.27 29.40
C GLN A 26 5.84 -15.40 28.40
N LEU A 27 4.64 -15.82 27.98
CA LEU A 27 3.79 -15.02 27.10
C LEU A 27 3.34 -13.71 27.76
N ILE A 28 2.93 -13.74 29.04
CA ILE A 28 2.57 -12.54 29.80
C ILE A 28 3.76 -11.59 29.89
N TYR A 29 4.95 -12.11 30.20
CA TYR A 29 6.18 -11.31 30.27
C TYR A 29 6.53 -10.66 28.92
N ILE A 30 6.44 -11.41 27.81
CA ILE A 30 6.67 -10.87 26.46
C ILE A 30 5.66 -9.76 26.16
N ASN A 31 4.36 -9.99 26.39
CA ASN A 31 3.32 -8.98 26.14
C ASN A 31 3.51 -7.73 26.99
N PHE A 32 3.85 -7.88 28.28
CA PHE A 32 4.13 -6.75 29.16
C PHE A 32 5.34 -5.94 28.67
N PHE A 33 6.40 -6.63 28.23
CA PHE A 33 7.60 -5.98 27.72
C PHE A 33 7.38 -5.26 26.38
N VAL A 34 6.58 -5.85 25.48
CA VAL A 34 6.17 -5.21 24.22
C VAL A 34 5.34 -3.97 24.53
N LYS A 35 4.29 -4.09 25.35
CA LYS A 35 3.43 -2.97 25.74
C LYS A 35 4.23 -1.81 26.35
N ARG A 36 5.12 -2.10 27.30
CA ARG A 36 5.97 -1.06 27.92
C ARG A 36 6.87 -0.35 26.90
N LYS A 37 7.31 -1.05 25.84
CA LYS A 37 8.09 -0.43 24.76
C LYS A 37 7.21 0.43 23.87
N ASP A 38 6.01 -0.02 23.55
CA ASP A 38 5.06 0.75 22.75
C ASP A 38 4.64 2.01 23.50
N ASP A 39 4.36 1.93 24.80
CA ASP A 39 4.08 3.08 25.67
C ASP A 39 5.25 4.08 25.69
N ALA A 40 6.49 3.57 25.74
CA ALA A 40 7.69 4.43 25.69
C ALA A 40 7.88 5.10 24.33
N VAL A 41 7.68 4.37 23.23
CA VAL A 41 7.75 4.94 21.86
C VAL A 41 6.66 5.98 21.64
N GLN A 42 5.44 5.74 22.15
CA GLN A 42 4.34 6.70 22.05
C GLN A 42 4.62 7.96 22.87
N SER A 43 5.17 7.81 24.08
CA SER A 43 5.62 8.95 24.88
C SER A 43 6.68 9.76 24.14
N ASP A 44 7.69 9.08 23.57
CA ASP A 44 8.76 9.75 22.83
C ASP A 44 8.23 10.41 21.54
N LEU A 45 7.26 9.79 20.85
CA LEU A 45 6.58 10.37 19.69
C LEU A 45 5.86 11.67 20.06
N ASN A 46 5.10 11.68 21.16
CA ASN A 46 4.41 12.88 21.64
C ASN A 46 5.41 14.00 21.95
N THR A 47 6.48 13.70 22.69
CA THR A 47 7.56 14.66 22.97
C THR A 47 8.20 15.22 21.70
N VAL A 48 8.39 14.41 20.65
CA VAL A 48 8.91 14.87 19.37
C VAL A 48 7.89 15.76 18.64
N MET A 49 6.61 15.38 18.62
CA MET A 49 5.55 16.18 17.98
C MET A 49 5.40 17.55 18.64
N ASP A 50 5.52 17.63 19.96
CA ASP A 50 5.49 18.87 20.75
C ASP A 50 6.73 19.76 20.53
N GLY A 51 7.73 19.26 19.79
CA GLY A 51 8.97 19.99 19.50
C GLY A 51 10.01 19.94 20.62
N GLU A 52 9.74 19.22 21.71
CA GLU A 52 10.58 19.09 22.90
C GLU A 52 11.71 18.04 22.74
N SER A 53 12.17 17.85 21.50
CA SER A 53 13.14 16.80 21.15
C SER A 53 14.55 16.99 21.72
N SER A 54 14.85 18.15 22.33
CA SER A 54 16.12 18.43 23.00
C SER A 54 16.38 17.46 24.16
N GLU A 55 15.32 17.03 24.87
CA GLU A 55 15.43 16.08 25.98
C GLU A 55 15.83 14.67 25.50
N LEU A 56 15.34 14.28 24.32
CA LEU A 56 15.67 12.99 23.70
C LEU A 56 17.10 12.95 23.13
N SER A 57 17.72 14.12 22.92
CA SER A 57 19.09 14.22 22.41
C SER A 57 20.13 13.56 23.33
N TYR A 58 19.88 13.54 24.65
CA TYR A 58 20.77 12.91 25.63
C TYR A 58 20.67 11.38 25.66
N ARG A 59 19.57 10.81 25.16
CA ARG A 59 19.43 9.36 25.00
C ARG A 59 20.13 8.97 23.70
N TYR A 60 21.05 8.02 23.74
CA TYR A 60 21.65 7.42 22.54
C TYR A 60 20.58 6.65 21.76
N TYR A 61 19.81 7.37 20.93
CA TYR A 61 18.82 6.78 20.05
C TYR A 61 19.51 5.92 19.01
N LEU A 62 19.33 4.61 19.10
CA LEU A 62 19.82 3.70 18.08
C LEU A 62 18.90 3.79 16.86
N ARG A 63 19.42 3.47 15.68
CA ARG A 63 18.63 3.44 14.43
C ARG A 63 17.33 2.64 14.58
N LYS A 64 17.37 1.53 15.33
CA LYS A 64 16.20 0.67 15.57
C LYS A 64 15.09 1.41 16.32
N ASP A 65 15.45 2.33 17.22
CA ASP A 65 14.48 3.10 18.00
C ASP A 65 13.87 4.22 17.14
N CYS A 66 14.66 4.84 16.26
CA CYS A 66 14.13 5.78 15.26
C CYS A 66 13.15 5.09 14.28
N ILE A 67 13.42 3.86 13.87
CA ILE A 67 12.49 3.09 13.01
C ILE A 67 11.18 2.82 13.75
N ARG A 68 11.23 2.44 15.02
CA ARG A 68 10.02 2.23 15.84
C ARG A 68 9.21 3.51 16.03
N LEU A 69 9.89 4.64 16.24
CA LEU A 69 9.23 5.93 16.33
C LEU A 69 8.56 6.28 15.00
N LEU A 70 9.21 6.02 13.87
CA LEU A 70 8.61 6.17 12.55
C LEU A 70 7.42 5.22 12.35
N ASP A 71 7.49 3.97 12.78
CA ASP A 71 6.36 3.02 12.74
C ASP A 71 5.16 3.56 13.54
N ALA A 72 5.40 4.05 14.76
CA ALA A 72 4.35 4.66 15.59
C ALA A 72 3.76 5.92 14.94
N PHE A 73 4.60 6.75 14.33
CA PHE A 73 4.14 7.93 13.59
C PHE A 73 3.29 7.53 12.37
N ILE A 74 3.69 6.50 11.62
CA ILE A 74 2.92 5.99 10.48
C ILE A 74 1.55 5.46 10.93
N LEU A 75 1.50 4.72 12.05
CA LEU A 75 0.24 4.26 12.63
C LEU A 75 -0.65 5.43 13.05
N LEU A 76 -0.06 6.48 13.63
CA LEU A 76 -0.78 7.71 13.95
C LEU A 76 -1.39 8.35 12.69
N LEU A 77 -0.59 8.52 11.63
CA LEU A 77 -1.02 9.09 10.34
C LEU A 77 -2.17 8.33 9.68
N GLN A 78 -2.31 7.03 9.94
CA GLN A 78 -3.41 6.21 9.42
C GLN A 78 -4.71 6.41 10.21
N SER A 79 -4.64 6.94 11.42
CA SER A 79 -5.78 7.13 12.32
C SER A 79 -6.23 8.59 12.44
N ILE A 80 -5.28 9.52 12.43
CA ILE A 80 -5.48 10.95 12.68
C ILE A 80 -4.53 11.73 11.74
N ASP A 81 -4.96 12.92 11.31
CA ASP A 81 -4.10 13.86 10.60
C ASP A 81 -3.40 14.79 11.62
N PRO A 82 -2.13 14.52 12.00
CA PRO A 82 -1.36 15.45 12.81
C PRO A 82 -1.12 16.74 12.02
N GLY A 83 -1.12 17.86 12.73
CA GLY A 83 -0.90 19.16 12.13
C GLY A 83 0.46 19.26 11.42
N GLU A 84 0.58 20.19 10.48
CA GLU A 84 1.81 20.39 9.69
C GLU A 84 3.05 20.60 10.59
N ILE A 85 2.89 21.30 11.72
CA ILE A 85 3.97 21.55 12.69
C ILE A 85 4.45 20.24 13.32
N GLU A 86 3.54 19.40 13.80
CA GLU A 86 3.85 18.11 14.43
C GLU A 86 4.55 17.18 13.44
N ARG A 87 4.03 17.11 12.20
CA ARG A 87 4.65 16.36 11.10
C ARG A 87 6.07 16.85 10.85
N LYS A 88 6.26 18.17 10.72
CA LYS A 88 7.57 18.78 10.48
C LYS A 88 8.56 18.46 11.60
N ASN A 89 8.12 18.52 12.86
CA ASN A 89 8.96 18.21 14.02
C ASN A 89 9.47 16.75 13.96
N VAL A 90 8.57 15.79 13.68
CA VAL A 90 8.94 14.37 13.53
C VAL A 90 9.90 14.16 12.37
N ILE A 91 9.60 14.71 11.18
CA ILE A 91 10.48 14.56 10.01
C ILE A 91 11.86 15.18 10.27
N GLN A 92 11.92 16.36 10.87
CA GLN A 92 13.18 17.01 11.22
C GLN A 92 13.99 16.18 12.23
N PHE A 93 13.34 15.66 13.27
CA PHE A 93 13.98 14.79 14.26
C PHE A 93 14.62 13.54 13.60
N LEU A 94 13.87 12.87 12.72
CA LEU A 94 14.34 11.68 11.99
C LEU A 94 15.46 12.01 10.99
N SER A 95 15.38 13.17 10.34
CA SER A 95 16.40 13.67 9.41
C SER A 95 17.74 13.95 10.10
N VAL A 96 17.72 14.62 11.27
CA VAL A 96 18.94 14.85 12.08
C VAL A 96 19.62 13.54 12.49
N ARG A 97 18.86 12.45 12.58
CA ARG A 97 19.36 11.09 12.87
C ARG A 97 19.70 10.26 11.63
N LYS A 98 19.72 10.90 10.46
CA LYS A 98 20.11 10.33 9.17
C LYS A 98 19.27 9.14 8.72
N LEU A 99 17.99 9.13 9.10
CA LEU A 99 17.09 8.02 8.75
C LEU A 99 16.72 8.05 7.26
N ASN A 100 16.61 9.25 6.68
CA ASN A 100 16.38 9.44 5.25
C ASN A 100 17.50 8.82 4.41
N GLU A 101 18.76 9.15 4.72
CA GLU A 101 19.94 8.64 4.01
C GLU A 101 20.07 7.11 4.18
N TYR A 102 19.68 6.59 5.34
CA TYR A 102 19.62 5.14 5.54
C TYR A 102 18.66 4.48 4.54
N PHE A 103 17.43 4.98 4.40
CA PHE A 103 16.46 4.39 3.48
C PHE A 103 16.76 4.68 2.00
N LEU A 104 17.30 5.86 1.68
CA LEU A 104 17.83 6.18 0.34
C LEU A 104 18.93 5.20 -0.08
N LYS A 105 19.74 4.68 0.86
CA LYS A 105 20.68 3.61 0.56
C LYS A 105 19.99 2.25 0.40
N GLN A 106 18.99 1.95 1.24
CA GLN A 106 18.29 0.65 1.24
C GLN A 106 17.40 0.43 0.03
N ILE A 107 16.87 1.50 -0.58
CA ILE A 107 16.03 1.38 -1.79
C ILE A 107 16.79 0.77 -2.98
N HIS A 108 18.13 0.83 -2.95
CA HIS A 108 19.02 0.20 -3.93
C HIS A 108 19.61 -1.14 -3.46
N SER A 109 19.07 -1.73 -2.39
CA SER A 109 19.54 -3.03 -1.89
C SER A 109 19.26 -4.16 -2.89
N PHE A 110 20.14 -5.16 -2.97
CA PHE A 110 19.87 -6.39 -3.72
C PHE A 110 18.70 -7.20 -3.15
N THR A 111 18.38 -7.04 -1.87
CA THR A 111 17.30 -7.79 -1.19
C THR A 111 15.93 -7.12 -1.43
N PRO A 112 14.97 -7.78 -2.07
CA PRO A 112 13.65 -7.20 -2.38
C PRO A 112 12.91 -6.66 -1.15
N TYR A 113 12.94 -7.39 -0.04
CA TYR A 113 12.31 -6.98 1.23
C TYR A 113 12.85 -5.64 1.75
N ARG A 114 14.16 -5.40 1.63
CA ARG A 114 14.78 -4.14 2.06
C ARG A 114 14.37 -2.98 1.16
N ARG A 115 14.24 -3.22 -0.15
CA ARG A 115 13.75 -2.19 -1.09
C ARG A 115 12.29 -1.84 -0.84
N ALA A 116 11.43 -2.83 -0.63
CA ALA A 116 10.02 -2.61 -0.31
C ALA A 116 9.85 -1.83 1.00
N GLY A 117 10.57 -2.24 2.06
CA GLY A 117 10.58 -1.50 3.32
C GLY A 117 11.09 -0.07 3.16
N ALA A 118 12.20 0.12 2.44
CA ALA A 118 12.73 1.45 2.16
C ALA A 118 11.73 2.33 1.41
N ALA A 119 11.05 1.79 0.39
CA ALA A 119 10.01 2.50 -0.35
C ALA A 119 8.87 2.95 0.57
N HIS A 120 8.37 2.04 1.42
CA HIS A 120 7.34 2.34 2.41
C HIS A 120 7.73 3.52 3.30
N TYR A 121 8.90 3.47 3.94
CA TYR A 121 9.35 4.55 4.83
C TYR A 121 9.64 5.86 4.09
N LEU A 122 10.23 5.80 2.89
CA LEU A 122 10.51 7.00 2.09
C LEU A 122 9.22 7.71 1.65
N GLY A 123 8.13 6.99 1.42
CA GLY A 123 6.82 7.60 1.14
C GLY A 123 6.30 8.46 2.29
N TYR A 124 6.55 8.07 3.54
CA TYR A 124 6.14 8.85 4.72
C TYR A 124 7.12 9.95 5.09
N LEU A 125 8.42 9.72 4.89
CA LEU A 125 9.46 10.71 5.16
C LEU A 125 9.43 11.86 4.15
N GLY A 126 9.13 11.53 2.90
CA GLY A 126 8.99 12.46 1.79
C GLY A 126 10.24 13.27 1.47
N GLY A 127 10.01 14.37 0.76
CA GLY A 127 11.04 15.27 0.26
C GLY A 127 11.49 14.94 -1.18
N PRO A 128 12.13 15.92 -1.87
CA PRO A 128 12.50 15.77 -3.28
C PRO A 128 13.45 14.60 -3.56
N GLU A 129 14.38 14.33 -2.63
CA GLU A 129 15.34 13.22 -2.76
C GLU A 129 14.65 11.86 -2.67
N ALA A 130 13.69 11.71 -1.77
CA ALA A 130 12.89 10.49 -1.64
C ALA A 130 12.07 10.25 -2.91
N MET A 131 11.39 11.30 -3.43
CA MET A 131 10.63 11.22 -4.67
C MET A 131 11.52 10.76 -5.84
N ALA A 132 12.64 11.43 -6.07
CA ALA A 132 13.55 11.09 -7.15
C ALA A 132 14.10 9.65 -7.03
N ALA A 133 14.40 9.20 -5.81
CA ALA A 133 14.85 7.83 -5.56
C ALA A 133 13.74 6.79 -5.82
N LEU A 134 12.52 7.06 -5.36
CA LEU A 134 11.35 6.20 -5.57
C LEU A 134 11.03 6.06 -7.06
N GLU A 135 10.99 7.17 -7.80
CA GLU A 135 10.76 7.15 -9.25
C GLU A 135 11.85 6.37 -9.98
N LYS A 136 13.12 6.69 -9.70
CA LYS A 136 14.24 5.99 -10.32
C LYS A 136 14.17 4.49 -10.04
N GLN A 137 13.82 4.09 -8.83
CA GLN A 137 13.70 2.69 -8.49
C GLN A 137 12.49 2.04 -9.18
N LEU A 138 11.34 2.72 -9.27
CA LEU A 138 10.13 2.19 -9.92
C LEU A 138 10.37 1.88 -11.41
N LYS A 139 11.13 2.72 -12.12
CA LYS A 139 11.51 2.48 -13.53
C LYS A 139 12.35 1.21 -13.72
N ASN A 140 13.15 0.84 -12.73
CA ASN A 140 14.12 -0.24 -12.84
C ASN A 140 13.68 -1.54 -12.13
N GLU A 141 12.67 -1.47 -11.26
CA GLU A 141 12.23 -2.60 -10.46
C GLU A 141 11.53 -3.66 -11.33
N GLN A 142 11.89 -4.92 -11.12
CA GLN A 142 11.32 -6.06 -11.86
C GLN A 142 10.35 -6.86 -11.01
N LYS A 143 10.46 -6.80 -9.68
CA LYS A 143 9.60 -7.55 -8.76
C LYS A 143 8.31 -6.78 -8.53
N GLU A 144 7.20 -7.30 -9.05
CA GLU A 144 5.85 -6.74 -8.90
C GLU A 144 5.52 -6.40 -7.44
N ASN A 145 5.81 -7.30 -6.48
CA ASN A 145 5.57 -7.01 -5.06
C ASN A 145 6.32 -5.75 -4.57
N VAL A 146 7.54 -5.50 -5.03
CA VAL A 146 8.30 -4.28 -4.67
C VAL A 146 7.77 -3.06 -5.43
N LYS A 147 7.36 -3.22 -6.70
CA LYS A 147 6.71 -2.15 -7.46
C LYS A 147 5.45 -1.63 -6.74
N LEU A 148 4.65 -2.49 -6.12
CA LEU A 148 3.45 -2.05 -5.37
C LEU A 148 3.82 -1.07 -4.24
N TYR A 149 4.87 -1.36 -3.47
CA TYR A 149 5.33 -0.44 -2.42
C TYR A 149 5.88 0.86 -2.99
N LEU A 150 6.59 0.81 -4.12
CA LEU A 150 7.09 1.99 -4.80
C LEU A 150 5.94 2.86 -5.32
N ILE A 151 4.94 2.26 -5.97
CA ILE A 151 3.74 2.96 -6.46
C ILE A 151 3.00 3.58 -5.27
N TYR A 152 2.73 2.82 -4.21
CA TYR A 152 2.08 3.34 -3.01
C TYR A 152 2.83 4.53 -2.42
N ALA A 153 4.15 4.43 -2.27
CA ALA A 153 4.97 5.50 -1.73
C ALA A 153 4.96 6.75 -2.61
N VAL A 154 5.01 6.60 -3.94
CA VAL A 154 4.90 7.71 -4.88
C VAL A 154 3.52 8.36 -4.82
N CYS A 155 2.45 7.58 -4.72
CA CYS A 155 1.09 8.10 -4.53
C CYS A 155 0.94 8.87 -3.20
N LEU A 156 1.58 8.38 -2.13
CA LEU A 156 1.56 9.02 -0.81
C LEU A 156 2.20 10.41 -0.83
N LEU A 157 3.21 10.64 -1.67
CA LEU A 157 3.81 11.96 -1.88
C LEU A 157 2.92 12.91 -2.70
N ASN A 158 1.78 12.42 -3.20
CA ASN A 158 0.75 13.16 -3.92
C ASN A 158 1.30 14.02 -5.07
N ASP A 159 2.35 13.54 -5.73
CA ASP A 159 2.87 14.20 -6.92
C ASP A 159 2.01 13.84 -8.14
N THR A 160 1.30 14.82 -8.67
CA THR A 160 0.44 14.64 -9.84
C THR A 160 1.19 14.25 -11.12
N GLU A 161 2.53 14.39 -11.14
CA GLU A 161 3.38 14.01 -12.26
C GLU A 161 3.78 12.54 -12.24
N CYS A 162 3.37 11.75 -11.24
CA CYS A 162 3.72 10.33 -11.17
C CYS A 162 2.92 9.43 -12.13
N GLY A 163 1.94 9.97 -12.85
CA GLY A 163 1.08 9.15 -13.73
C GLY A 163 1.83 8.41 -14.83
N PRO A 164 2.64 9.11 -15.66
CA PRO A 164 3.41 8.47 -16.72
C PRO A 164 4.35 7.36 -16.21
N ILE A 165 4.94 7.52 -15.02
CA ILE A 165 5.85 6.53 -14.46
C ILE A 165 5.10 5.30 -13.95
N ILE A 166 3.96 5.47 -13.26
CA ILE A 166 3.09 4.36 -12.86
C ILE A 166 2.65 3.59 -14.10
N MET A 167 2.20 4.28 -15.14
CA MET A 167 1.78 3.65 -16.40
C MET A 167 2.90 2.88 -17.09
N SER A 168 4.10 3.45 -17.15
CA SER A 168 5.26 2.74 -17.69
C SER A 168 5.57 1.46 -16.91
N SER A 169 5.29 1.43 -15.61
CA SER A 169 5.52 0.27 -14.74
C SER A 169 4.52 -0.87 -14.93
N LEU A 170 3.33 -0.57 -15.48
CA LEU A 170 2.26 -1.54 -15.78
C LEU A 170 2.51 -2.31 -17.08
N ARG A 171 3.36 -1.79 -17.98
CA ARG A 171 3.55 -2.38 -19.31
C ARG A 171 3.96 -3.84 -19.23
N GLY A 172 3.14 -4.73 -19.80
CA GLY A 172 3.40 -6.17 -19.86
C GLY A 172 3.39 -6.89 -18.50
N THR A 173 2.74 -6.29 -17.50
CA THR A 173 2.56 -6.91 -16.17
C THR A 173 1.32 -7.79 -16.11
N SER A 174 1.19 -8.57 -15.03
CA SER A 174 0.02 -9.43 -14.84
C SER A 174 -1.26 -8.63 -14.55
N GLY A 175 -2.42 -9.16 -14.95
CA GLY A 175 -3.72 -8.56 -14.60
C GLY A 175 -3.93 -8.45 -13.09
N LEU A 176 -3.43 -9.43 -12.32
CA LEU A 176 -3.45 -9.36 -10.85
C LEU A 176 -2.65 -8.18 -10.29
N PHE A 177 -1.52 -7.83 -10.92
CA PHE A 177 -0.76 -6.65 -10.54
C PHE A 177 -1.50 -5.36 -10.86
N ILE A 178 -2.10 -5.24 -12.06
CA ILE A 178 -2.94 -4.09 -12.44
C ILE A 178 -4.09 -3.91 -11.44
N LYS A 179 -4.80 -4.98 -11.08
CA LYS A 179 -5.88 -4.95 -10.08
C LYS A 179 -5.41 -4.44 -8.70
N ARG A 180 -4.21 -4.83 -8.27
CA ARG A 180 -3.63 -4.32 -7.02
C ARG A 180 -3.24 -2.84 -7.11
N VAL A 181 -2.71 -2.41 -8.26
CA VAL A 181 -2.42 -0.98 -8.51
C VAL A 181 -3.71 -0.16 -8.55
N ALA A 182 -4.78 -0.68 -9.15
CA ALA A 182 -6.10 -0.07 -9.11
C ALA A 182 -6.57 0.18 -7.66
N GLY A 183 -6.46 -0.85 -6.80
CA GLY A 183 -6.77 -0.70 -5.38
C GLY A 183 -5.93 0.36 -4.65
N ILE A 184 -4.65 0.52 -5.01
CA ILE A 184 -3.81 1.62 -4.50
C ILE A 184 -4.35 2.97 -4.98
N LEU A 185 -4.56 3.14 -6.28
CA LEU A 185 -4.99 4.43 -6.86
C LEU A 185 -6.39 4.85 -6.39
N SER A 186 -7.30 3.91 -6.15
CA SER A 186 -8.62 4.19 -5.58
C SER A 186 -8.55 4.83 -4.18
N ALA A 187 -7.46 4.62 -3.43
CA ALA A 187 -7.24 5.28 -2.15
C ALA A 187 -6.74 6.74 -2.30
N PHE A 188 -6.41 7.19 -3.52
CA PHE A 188 -5.95 8.56 -3.81
C PHE A 188 -6.80 9.23 -4.91
N PRO A 189 -8.07 9.61 -4.65
CA PRO A 189 -8.98 10.12 -5.68
C PRO A 189 -8.48 11.36 -6.41
N SER A 190 -7.82 12.30 -5.73
CA SER A 190 -7.25 13.51 -6.32
C SER A 190 -6.18 13.20 -7.36
N LEU A 191 -5.30 12.26 -7.03
CA LEU A 191 -4.25 11.79 -7.92
C LEU A 191 -4.86 11.06 -9.11
N LEU A 192 -5.84 10.17 -8.87
CA LEU A 192 -6.54 9.44 -9.91
C LEU A 192 -7.22 10.35 -10.94
N ILE A 193 -7.90 11.41 -10.48
CA ILE A 193 -8.55 12.37 -11.39
C ILE A 193 -7.48 13.04 -12.27
N THR A 194 -6.39 13.51 -11.66
CA THR A 194 -5.32 14.18 -12.40
C THR A 194 -4.63 13.23 -13.38
N PHE A 195 -4.38 12.00 -12.93
CA PHE A 195 -3.84 10.90 -13.71
C PHE A 195 -4.70 10.61 -14.95
N TYR A 196 -6.01 10.48 -14.77
CA TYR A 196 -6.96 10.22 -15.86
C TYR A 196 -6.94 11.33 -16.92
N TYR A 197 -6.92 12.60 -16.50
CA TYR A 197 -6.93 13.71 -17.45
C TYR A 197 -5.59 13.94 -18.15
N LYS A 198 -4.45 13.71 -17.46
CA LYS A 198 -3.11 13.93 -18.02
C LYS A 198 -2.61 12.79 -18.91
N MET A 199 -3.26 11.63 -18.93
CA MET A 199 -2.77 10.49 -19.69
C MET A 199 -2.97 10.71 -21.22
N PRO A 200 -1.88 10.76 -22.01
CA PRO A 200 -1.97 11.08 -23.44
C PRO A 200 -2.46 9.90 -24.29
N ASP A 201 -2.16 8.67 -23.88
CA ASP A 201 -2.51 7.44 -24.62
C ASP A 201 -3.60 6.67 -23.87
N ARG A 202 -4.85 7.10 -24.08
CA ARG A 202 -6.02 6.46 -23.47
C ARG A 202 -6.45 5.18 -24.17
N LYS A 203 -5.89 4.88 -25.35
CA LYS A 203 -6.12 3.62 -26.08
C LYS A 203 -5.16 2.52 -25.67
N ASN A 204 -4.18 2.82 -24.80
CA ASN A 204 -3.29 1.81 -24.25
C ASN A 204 -4.07 0.73 -23.49
N SER A 205 -3.87 -0.54 -23.83
CA SER A 205 -4.58 -1.65 -23.22
C SER A 205 -4.39 -1.76 -21.70
N ASP A 206 -3.19 -1.48 -21.20
CA ASP A 206 -2.91 -1.51 -19.76
C ASP A 206 -3.60 -0.34 -19.04
N PHE A 207 -3.73 0.83 -19.71
CA PHE A 207 -4.48 1.96 -19.18
C PHE A 207 -5.98 1.64 -19.11
N ILE A 208 -6.54 1.09 -20.18
CA ILE A 208 -7.96 0.70 -20.21
C ILE A 208 -8.24 -0.31 -19.09
N ARG A 209 -7.44 -1.38 -19.00
CA ARG A 209 -7.56 -2.38 -17.93
C ARG A 209 -7.46 -1.76 -16.54
N LEU A 210 -6.53 -0.83 -16.33
CA LEU A 210 -6.43 -0.12 -15.06
C LEU A 210 -7.71 0.67 -14.75
N ILE A 211 -8.23 1.45 -15.70
CA ILE A 211 -9.45 2.24 -15.49
C ILE A 211 -10.66 1.32 -15.23
N THR A 212 -10.79 0.22 -15.97
CA THR A 212 -11.84 -0.78 -15.75
C THR A 212 -11.76 -1.37 -14.34
N GLU A 213 -10.58 -1.78 -13.88
CA GLU A 213 -10.40 -2.30 -12.51
C GLU A 213 -10.69 -1.24 -11.43
N ILE A 214 -10.32 0.02 -11.65
CA ILE A 214 -10.64 1.10 -10.72
C ILE A 214 -12.15 1.35 -10.68
N ALA A 215 -12.83 1.32 -11.82
CA ALA A 215 -14.27 1.51 -11.92
C ALA A 215 -15.06 0.41 -11.16
N HIS A 216 -14.61 -0.85 -11.22
CA HIS A 216 -15.18 -1.93 -10.41
C HIS A 216 -14.99 -1.72 -8.90
N ILE A 217 -13.87 -1.13 -8.47
CA ILE A 217 -13.59 -0.88 -7.05
C ILE A 217 -14.36 0.36 -6.56
N THR A 218 -14.34 1.43 -7.34
CA THR A 218 -14.91 2.72 -7.01
C THR A 218 -15.57 3.33 -8.26
N PRO A 219 -16.92 3.30 -8.38
CA PRO A 219 -17.63 3.71 -9.58
C PRO A 219 -17.67 5.23 -9.75
N PHE A 220 -16.56 5.83 -10.15
CA PHE A 220 -16.47 7.27 -10.41
C PHE A 220 -17.28 7.65 -11.65
N ARG A 221 -17.99 8.79 -11.60
CA ARG A 221 -18.85 9.30 -12.68
C ARG A 221 -18.11 9.67 -13.98
N ILE A 222 -16.78 9.75 -13.94
CA ILE A 222 -15.96 10.13 -15.10
C ILE A 222 -15.64 8.93 -16.02
N PHE A 223 -15.84 7.70 -15.55
CA PHE A 223 -15.47 6.48 -16.29
C PHE A 223 -16.53 5.92 -17.23
N PRO A 224 -17.85 6.03 -16.99
CA PRO A 224 -18.84 5.39 -17.85
C PRO A 224 -18.71 5.78 -19.32
N GLN A 225 -18.58 7.08 -19.61
CA GLN A 225 -18.40 7.53 -21.00
C GLN A 225 -17.15 6.90 -21.63
N PHE A 226 -16.04 6.87 -20.90
CA PHE A 226 -14.81 6.26 -21.39
C PHE A 226 -14.97 4.76 -21.65
N LEU A 227 -15.60 4.02 -20.74
CA LEU A 227 -15.84 2.59 -20.91
C LEU A 227 -16.81 2.32 -22.08
N THR A 228 -17.83 3.15 -22.26
CA THR A 228 -18.74 3.07 -23.42
C THR A 228 -17.98 3.33 -24.71
N ASP A 229 -17.12 4.35 -24.75
CA ASP A 229 -16.29 4.66 -25.93
C ASP A 229 -15.37 3.47 -26.28
N ILE A 230 -14.76 2.83 -25.28
CA ILE A 230 -13.93 1.63 -25.48
C ILE A 230 -14.77 0.44 -25.97
N PHE A 231 -15.93 0.19 -25.36
CA PHE A 231 -16.80 -0.92 -25.75
C PHE A 231 -17.27 -0.80 -27.21
N LEU A 232 -17.61 0.41 -27.63
CA LEU A 232 -18.09 0.72 -28.99
C LEU A 232 -16.95 0.87 -30.02
N ASP A 233 -15.69 0.95 -29.61
CA ASP A 233 -14.54 1.10 -30.52
C ASP A 233 -14.17 -0.25 -31.17
N PRO A 234 -14.42 -0.46 -32.48
CA PRO A 234 -14.11 -1.71 -33.16
C PRO A 234 -12.60 -1.99 -33.27
N ASP A 235 -11.76 -0.97 -33.14
CA ASP A 235 -10.29 -1.14 -33.14
C ASP A 235 -9.77 -1.65 -31.80
N SER A 236 -10.59 -1.62 -30.74
CA SER A 236 -10.20 -2.13 -29.42
C SER A 236 -10.23 -3.66 -29.39
N PRO A 237 -9.23 -4.32 -28.79
CA PRO A 237 -9.21 -5.78 -28.62
C PRO A 237 -10.50 -6.31 -27.96
N LEU A 238 -11.00 -7.45 -28.46
CA LEU A 238 -12.26 -8.04 -28.00
C LEU A 238 -12.29 -8.30 -26.48
N ASP A 239 -11.18 -8.74 -25.89
CA ASP A 239 -11.08 -8.97 -24.44
C ASP A 239 -11.25 -7.67 -23.63
N ILE A 240 -10.77 -6.56 -24.16
CA ILE A 240 -10.89 -5.24 -23.54
C ILE A 240 -12.32 -4.72 -23.65
N ARG A 241 -12.94 -4.85 -24.83
CA ARG A 241 -14.35 -4.50 -25.05
C ARG A 241 -15.27 -5.29 -24.10
N LYS A 242 -15.04 -6.60 -23.96
CA LYS A 242 -15.73 -7.47 -22.99
C LYS A 242 -15.64 -6.94 -21.57
N SER A 243 -14.41 -6.70 -21.11
CA SER A 243 -14.17 -6.22 -19.75
C SER A 243 -14.81 -4.85 -19.49
N ALA A 244 -14.80 -3.94 -20.47
CA ALA A 244 -15.47 -2.65 -20.36
C ALA A 244 -17.00 -2.80 -20.25
N PHE A 245 -17.61 -3.69 -21.04
CA PHE A 245 -19.03 -3.98 -20.98
C PHE A 245 -19.46 -4.62 -19.66
N GLU A 246 -18.74 -5.64 -19.20
CA GLU A 246 -18.96 -6.28 -17.90
C GLU A 246 -18.90 -5.24 -16.77
N CYS A 247 -17.92 -4.33 -16.82
CA CYS A 247 -17.81 -3.24 -15.85
C CYS A 247 -18.98 -2.26 -15.90
N LEU A 248 -19.44 -1.87 -17.11
CA LEU A 248 -20.62 -1.03 -17.27
C LEU A 248 -21.87 -1.71 -16.70
N MET A 249 -22.06 -3.01 -16.94
CA MET A 249 -23.19 -3.76 -16.41
C MET A 249 -23.18 -3.85 -14.89
N GLU A 250 -22.02 -4.15 -14.31
CA GLU A 250 -21.90 -4.36 -12.86
C GLU A 250 -21.89 -3.04 -12.08
N SER A 251 -21.20 -2.03 -12.59
CA SER A 251 -20.88 -0.80 -11.85
C SER A 251 -21.72 0.40 -12.25
N TYR A 252 -22.35 0.38 -13.44
CA TYR A 252 -23.11 1.49 -14.02
C TYR A 252 -24.38 1.05 -14.77
N PRO A 253 -25.24 0.19 -14.16
CA PRO A 253 -26.39 -0.39 -14.85
C PRO A 253 -27.39 0.65 -15.35
N GLU A 254 -27.44 1.84 -14.76
CA GLU A 254 -28.33 2.93 -15.14
C GLU A 254 -27.95 3.62 -16.47
N ILE A 255 -26.73 3.41 -16.96
CA ILE A 255 -26.21 4.06 -18.18
C ILE A 255 -26.42 3.16 -19.40
N LEU A 256 -26.54 1.85 -19.21
CA LEU A 256 -26.80 0.91 -20.27
C LEU A 256 -28.29 0.92 -20.62
N ASP A 257 -28.62 1.37 -21.84
CA ASP A 257 -29.92 1.10 -22.45
C ASP A 257 -29.88 -0.30 -23.10
N PRO A 258 -30.55 -1.31 -22.52
CA PRO A 258 -30.50 -2.68 -23.03
C PRO A 258 -30.95 -2.79 -24.49
N THR A 259 -31.81 -1.86 -24.95
CA THR A 259 -32.39 -1.91 -26.29
C THR A 259 -31.38 -1.57 -27.37
N GLY A 260 -30.43 -0.67 -27.08
CA GLY A 260 -29.37 -0.30 -28.03
C GLY A 260 -28.35 -1.41 -28.31
N PHE A 261 -28.29 -2.45 -27.46
CA PHE A 261 -27.33 -3.54 -27.60
C PHE A 261 -27.89 -4.77 -28.32
N ILE A 262 -29.22 -4.90 -28.42
CA ILE A 262 -29.89 -6.03 -29.09
C ILE A 262 -29.73 -5.95 -30.62
N ASP A 263 -29.59 -4.75 -31.19
CA ASP A 263 -29.54 -4.52 -32.64
C ASP A 263 -28.12 -4.57 -33.25
N TYR A 264 -27.08 -4.81 -32.43
CA TYR A 264 -25.74 -5.05 -32.97
C TYR A 264 -25.69 -6.46 -33.57
N GLU A 265 -25.99 -6.57 -34.88
CA GLU A 265 -25.90 -7.79 -35.71
C GLU A 265 -24.51 -8.46 -35.74
N ASP A 266 -23.53 -7.89 -35.05
CA ASP A 266 -22.23 -8.50 -34.87
C ASP A 266 -22.37 -9.67 -33.89
N ASN A 267 -22.26 -10.91 -34.39
CA ASN A 267 -22.22 -12.16 -33.60
C ASN A 267 -21.23 -12.11 -32.41
N GLU A 268 -20.37 -11.10 -32.34
CA GLU A 268 -19.51 -10.81 -31.19
C GLU A 268 -20.28 -10.27 -29.97
N CYS A 269 -21.29 -9.41 -30.13
CA CYS A 269 -22.05 -8.88 -28.98
C CYS A 269 -22.90 -9.95 -28.30
N GLU A 270 -23.52 -10.87 -29.06
CA GLU A 270 -24.16 -12.09 -28.52
C GLU A 270 -23.18 -13.05 -27.82
N ARG A 271 -21.87 -12.93 -28.06
CA ARG A 271 -20.82 -13.69 -27.35
C ARG A 271 -20.27 -12.96 -26.13
N ILE A 272 -20.65 -11.70 -25.94
CA ILE A 272 -20.22 -10.83 -24.85
C ILE A 272 -21.32 -10.72 -23.79
N ALA A 273 -22.58 -10.62 -24.21
CA ALA A 273 -23.78 -10.67 -23.35
C ALA A 273 -24.13 -12.11 -22.92
#